data_AF-A0A7L2HV64-F1
#
_entry.id   AF-A0A7L2HV64-F1
#
_cell.length_a   1.000
_cell.length_b   1.000
_cell.length_c   1.000
_cell.angle_alpha   90.00
_cell.angle_beta   90.00
_cell.angle_gamma   90.00
#
_symmetry.space_group_name_H-M   'P 1'
#
loop_
_entity.id
_entity.type
_entity.pdbx_description
1 polymer ?
#
loop_
_entity_poly.entity_id
_entity_poly.type
_entity_poly.pdbx_seq_one_letter_code
_entity_poly.pdbx_strand_id
1 'polypeptide(L)'
;QLSQTPGPTSPIFLPSDAEWDWLLAKTWVRNADFYSHQFLTHLMRTHLFGEVFAIATLRQLPSCHPLFKVRWGHGTSCSEHPWVPPPCQGSGATYEGIVLILQRGLEKVTYTSLCLPDDIRDRGMAHIPNYHYRDDGMILWESIKSFVSGIVAFYYGEDAAVSGDAELQAWVMDIFTNGFLGRTSSGIPSSLQTVAELSKFLTMVMFTCSVQHAAVNNGQYDLGAFLPNAPSSMRHPPPTVKGKAFLQHFLDTLPEVDTTANILVALILLSSRLKD
;
A
#
# COMPACT_ATOMS: atom_id res chain seq x y z
N GLN A 1 11.68 -3.17 21.01
CA GLN A 1 10.63 -2.74 21.96
C GLN A 1 9.27 -3.00 21.29
N LEU A 2 8.28 -3.51 22.02
CA LEU A 2 6.98 -3.92 21.44
C LEU A 2 5.82 -2.94 21.75
N SER A 3 6.11 -1.82 22.43
CA SER A 3 5.18 -0.72 22.68
C SER A 3 5.81 0.61 22.30
N GLN A 4 4.98 1.62 22.03
CA GLN A 4 5.43 3.00 21.84
C GLN A 4 5.85 3.65 23.16
N THR A 5 5.21 3.29 24.27
CA THR A 5 5.53 3.84 25.60
C THR A 5 6.61 2.98 26.27
N PRO A 6 7.83 3.50 26.48
CA PRO A 6 8.89 2.76 27.16
C PRO A 6 8.55 2.56 28.64
N GLY A 7 9.09 1.52 29.26
CA GLY A 7 8.91 1.26 30.68
C GLY A 7 9.30 -0.16 31.09
N PRO A 8 9.24 -0.47 32.40
CA PRO A 8 9.62 -1.79 32.92
C PRO A 8 8.75 -2.93 32.37
N THR A 9 7.54 -2.63 31.91
CA THR A 9 6.60 -3.58 31.28
C THR A 9 6.70 -3.63 29.76
N SER A 10 7.59 -2.83 29.14
CA SER A 10 7.88 -2.87 27.71
C SER A 10 9.39 -3.03 27.48
N PRO A 11 9.94 -4.22 27.73
CA PRO A 11 11.38 -4.47 27.62
C PRO A 11 11.87 -4.28 26.18
N ILE A 12 13.12 -3.83 26.06
CA ILE A 12 13.86 -3.82 24.80
C ILE A 12 14.48 -5.21 24.61
N PHE A 13 13.82 -6.02 23.79
CA PHE A 13 14.35 -7.32 23.36
C PHE A 13 15.53 -7.15 22.41
N LEU A 14 16.53 -8.02 22.56
CA LEU A 14 17.79 -8.01 21.82
C LEU A 14 18.08 -9.41 21.23
N PRO A 15 18.89 -9.51 20.17
CA PRO A 15 19.31 -10.80 19.61
C PRO A 15 20.10 -11.70 20.58
N SER A 16 20.65 -11.13 21.64
CA SER A 16 21.39 -11.83 22.70
C SER A 16 20.50 -12.36 23.83
N ASP A 17 19.20 -12.05 23.84
CA ASP A 17 18.26 -12.58 24.83
C ASP A 17 17.99 -14.08 24.57
N ALA A 18 17.25 -14.72 25.49
CA ALA A 18 16.86 -16.12 25.33
C ALA A 18 16.14 -16.36 23.99
N GLU A 19 16.37 -17.52 23.39
CA GLU A 19 15.89 -17.87 22.04
C GLU A 19 14.41 -17.54 21.83
N TRP A 20 13.55 -18.01 22.74
CA TRP A 20 12.10 -17.81 22.65
C TRP A 20 11.65 -16.38 22.94
N ASP A 21 12.39 -15.62 23.76
CA ASP A 21 12.07 -14.20 23.98
C ASP A 21 12.34 -13.41 22.70
N TRP A 22 13.51 -13.64 22.08
CA TRP A 22 13.88 -12.96 20.84
C TRP A 22 12.99 -13.38 19.67
N LEU A 23 12.68 -14.68 19.56
CA LEU A 23 11.80 -15.18 18.51
C LEU A 23 10.38 -14.60 18.65
N LEU A 24 9.80 -14.64 19.85
CA LEU A 24 8.47 -14.07 20.10
C LEU A 24 8.44 -12.57 19.81
N ALA A 25 9.47 -11.83 20.22
CA ALA A 25 9.59 -10.40 19.94
C ALA A 25 9.61 -10.11 18.42
N LYS A 26 10.37 -10.88 17.63
CA LYS A 26 10.37 -10.77 16.16
C LYS A 26 9.00 -11.11 15.56
N THR A 27 8.33 -12.15 16.05
CA THR A 27 7.01 -12.55 15.56
C THR A 27 5.94 -11.48 15.80
N TRP A 28 6.00 -10.75 16.92
CA TRP A 28 5.15 -9.57 17.13
C TRP A 28 5.41 -8.45 16.11
N VAL A 29 6.68 -8.24 15.73
CA VAL A 29 7.01 -7.28 14.65
C VAL A 29 6.46 -7.78 13.31
N ARG A 30 6.53 -9.09 13.02
CA ARG A 30 5.93 -9.68 11.81
C ARG A 30 4.41 -9.58 11.80
N ASN A 31 3.74 -9.70 12.96
CA ASN A 31 2.30 -9.44 13.09
C ASN A 31 1.96 -7.98 12.75
N ALA A 32 2.72 -7.02 13.30
CA ALA A 32 2.51 -5.60 13.01
C ALA A 32 2.78 -5.25 11.54
N ASP A 33 3.79 -5.89 10.93
CA ASP A 33 4.08 -5.77 9.50
C ASP A 33 2.94 -6.32 8.65
N PHE A 34 2.36 -7.48 9.00
CA PHE A 34 1.17 -8.02 8.32
C PHE A 34 0.03 -7.00 8.29
N TYR A 35 -0.28 -6.35 9.41
CA TYR A 35 -1.33 -5.33 9.46
C TYR A 35 -1.02 -4.08 8.63
N SER A 36 0.22 -3.59 8.71
CA SER A 36 0.67 -2.42 7.95
C SER A 36 0.70 -2.71 6.44
N HIS A 37 1.12 -3.93 6.08
CA HIS A 37 1.12 -4.43 4.71
C HIS A 37 -0.30 -4.53 4.17
N GLN A 38 -1.17 -5.32 4.81
CA GLN A 38 -2.51 -5.62 4.30
C GLN A 38 -3.38 -4.37 4.17
N PHE A 39 -3.43 -3.52 5.20
CA PHE A 39 -4.38 -2.42 5.23
C PHE A 39 -3.83 -1.13 4.64
N LEU A 40 -2.57 -0.79 4.88
CA LEU A 40 -2.01 0.47 4.39
C LEU A 40 -1.34 0.29 3.05
N THR A 41 -0.44 -0.68 2.93
CA THR A 41 0.43 -0.82 1.76
C THR A 41 -0.30 -1.45 0.57
N HIS A 42 -1.13 -2.45 0.84
CA HIS A 42 -1.90 -3.18 -0.16
C HIS A 42 -3.29 -2.56 -0.34
N LEU A 43 -4.21 -2.68 0.63
CA LEU A 43 -5.59 -2.19 0.46
C LEU A 43 -5.66 -0.70 0.16
N MET A 44 -5.19 0.17 1.06
CA MET A 44 -5.34 1.63 0.88
C MET A 44 -4.53 2.16 -0.30
N ARG A 45 -3.22 1.88 -0.31
CA ARG A 45 -2.29 2.53 -1.24
C ARG A 45 -2.33 1.98 -2.66
N THR A 46 -2.98 0.84 -2.92
CA THR A 46 -3.16 0.33 -4.28
C THR A 46 -4.62 0.18 -4.67
N HIS A 47 -5.44 -0.54 -3.91
CA HIS A 47 -6.83 -0.78 -4.29
C HIS A 47 -7.69 0.48 -4.15
N LEU A 48 -7.73 1.08 -2.95
CA LEU A 48 -8.60 2.25 -2.72
C LEU A 48 -8.18 3.46 -3.54
N PHE A 49 -6.87 3.75 -3.66
CA PHE A 49 -6.42 4.82 -4.55
C PHE A 49 -6.60 4.50 -6.03
N GLY A 50 -6.39 3.24 -6.44
CA GLY A 50 -6.70 2.81 -7.80
C GLY A 50 -8.17 3.03 -8.15
N GLU A 51 -9.08 2.73 -7.23
CA GLU A 51 -10.52 2.98 -7.37
C GLU A 51 -10.85 4.47 -7.43
N VAL A 52 -10.25 5.30 -6.57
CA VAL A 52 -10.37 6.77 -6.65
C VAL A 52 -10.01 7.28 -8.05
N PHE A 53 -8.87 6.83 -8.60
CA PHE A 53 -8.42 7.26 -9.92
C PHE A 53 -9.38 6.77 -11.02
N ALA A 54 -9.88 5.53 -10.91
CA ALA A 54 -10.84 4.97 -11.86
C ALA A 54 -12.17 5.72 -11.85
N ILE A 55 -12.75 5.96 -10.66
CA ILE A 55 -14.03 6.67 -10.51
C ILE A 55 -13.92 8.11 -11.01
N ALA A 56 -12.86 8.84 -10.63
CA ALA A 56 -12.65 10.20 -11.14
C ALA A 56 -12.52 10.22 -12.67
N THR A 57 -11.79 9.24 -13.25
CA THR A 57 -11.64 9.11 -14.71
C THR A 57 -12.99 8.90 -15.38
N LEU A 58 -13.83 8.01 -14.85
CA LEU A 58 -15.17 7.74 -15.39
C LEU A 58 -16.12 8.94 -15.28
N ARG A 59 -15.97 9.76 -14.24
CA ARG A 59 -16.83 10.93 -13.98
C ARG A 59 -16.44 12.15 -14.80
N GLN A 60 -15.14 12.39 -14.98
CA GLN A 60 -14.62 13.69 -15.44
C GLN A 60 -14.01 13.65 -16.85
N LEU A 61 -13.56 12.50 -17.32
CA LEU A 61 -12.90 12.39 -18.63
C LEU A 61 -13.81 11.64 -19.61
N PRO A 62 -14.27 12.27 -20.72
CA PRO A 62 -15.08 11.59 -21.71
C PRO A 62 -14.26 10.56 -22.49
N SER A 63 -14.94 9.61 -23.14
CA SER A 63 -14.28 8.50 -23.85
C SER A 63 -13.39 8.93 -25.03
N CYS A 64 -13.59 10.15 -25.54
CA CYS A 64 -12.75 10.77 -26.55
C CYS A 64 -11.47 11.44 -25.98
N HIS A 65 -11.45 11.76 -24.68
CA HIS A 65 -10.32 12.43 -24.04
C HIS A 65 -9.05 11.56 -24.11
N PRO A 66 -7.87 12.12 -24.44
CA PRO A 66 -6.64 11.33 -24.59
C PRO A 66 -6.30 10.55 -23.32
N LEU A 67 -6.46 11.16 -22.14
CA LEU A 67 -6.17 10.51 -20.86
C LEU A 67 -7.17 9.42 -20.48
N PHE A 68 -8.41 9.46 -21.00
CA PHE A 68 -9.35 8.34 -20.85
C PHE A 68 -8.90 7.13 -21.69
N LYS A 69 -8.32 7.41 -22.86
CA LYS A 69 -7.82 6.37 -23.78
C LYS A 69 -6.54 5.71 -23.29
N VAL A 70 -5.76 6.39 -22.46
CA VAL A 70 -4.64 5.75 -21.76
C VAL A 70 -5.24 4.80 -20.73
N ARG A 71 -5.56 3.60 -21.20
CA ARG A 71 -6.15 2.56 -20.37
C ARG A 71 -5.07 2.11 -19.41
N TRP A 72 -5.18 2.57 -18.17
CA TRP A 72 -4.43 2.04 -17.04
C TRP A 72 -4.88 0.58 -16.90
N GLY A 73 -4.13 -0.35 -17.50
CA GLY A 73 -4.42 -1.78 -17.37
C GLY A 73 -4.66 -2.05 -15.89
N HIS A 74 -5.73 -2.78 -15.55
CA HIS A 74 -6.22 -3.14 -14.20
C HIS A 74 -7.37 -2.27 -13.62
N GLY A 75 -7.86 -1.23 -14.30
CA GLY A 75 -9.00 -0.45 -13.80
C GLY A 75 -10.39 -1.12 -13.89
N THR A 76 -10.57 -2.18 -14.69
CA THR A 76 -11.90 -2.78 -14.91
C THR A 76 -12.32 -3.78 -13.84
N SER A 77 -11.40 -4.40 -13.09
CA SER A 77 -11.78 -5.37 -12.05
C SER A 77 -12.06 -4.74 -10.69
N CYS A 78 -11.57 -3.53 -10.41
CA CYS A 78 -11.82 -2.87 -9.11
C CYS A 78 -13.30 -2.49 -8.92
N SER A 79 -14.03 -2.21 -10.00
CA SER A 79 -15.42 -1.74 -9.97
C SER A 79 -16.49 -2.84 -10.01
N GLU A 80 -16.13 -4.11 -10.21
CA GLU A 80 -17.11 -5.20 -10.45
C GLU A 80 -17.60 -5.90 -9.18
N HIS A 81 -17.10 -5.52 -7.99
CA HIS A 81 -17.55 -6.09 -6.72
C HIS A 81 -18.00 -4.99 -5.75
N PRO A 82 -19.16 -5.14 -5.09
CA PRO A 82 -19.45 -4.37 -3.88
C PRO A 82 -18.38 -4.77 -2.86
N TRP A 83 -17.32 -3.98 -2.73
CA TRP A 83 -16.27 -4.16 -1.75
C TRP A 83 -16.82 -3.80 -0.36
N VAL A 84 -17.67 -4.66 0.17
CA VAL A 84 -17.66 -4.91 1.62
C VAL A 84 -16.42 -5.76 1.82
N PRO A 85 -15.35 -5.29 2.48
CA PRO A 85 -14.31 -6.23 2.88
C PRO A 85 -15.05 -7.30 3.70
N PRO A 86 -15.12 -8.58 3.26
CA PRO A 86 -15.53 -9.60 4.19
C PRO A 86 -14.58 -9.40 5.38
N PRO A 87 -15.11 -9.19 6.61
CA PRO A 87 -14.29 -8.86 7.77
C PRO A 87 -13.16 -9.86 7.76
N CYS A 88 -11.90 -9.44 7.54
CA CYS A 88 -10.80 -10.34 7.18
C CYS A 88 -10.88 -11.58 8.06
N GLN A 89 -11.47 -12.66 7.55
CA GLN A 89 -11.90 -13.76 8.41
C GLN A 89 -10.60 -14.41 8.87
N GLY A 90 -10.32 -14.31 10.17
CA GLY A 90 -9.03 -14.72 10.74
C GLY A 90 -8.00 -13.60 10.98
N SER A 91 -8.39 -12.32 10.85
CA SER A 91 -7.63 -11.20 11.41
C SER A 91 -7.94 -11.03 12.91
N GLY A 92 -6.92 -10.76 13.72
CA GLY A 92 -7.10 -10.38 15.12
C GLY A 92 -7.64 -8.96 15.35
N ALA A 93 -7.77 -8.14 14.29
CA ALA A 93 -8.26 -6.77 14.39
C ALA A 93 -9.77 -6.69 14.14
N THR A 94 -10.49 -5.89 14.94
CA THR A 94 -11.91 -5.61 14.70
C THR A 94 -12.10 -4.70 13.49
N TYR A 95 -13.33 -4.63 12.98
CA TYR A 95 -13.69 -3.73 11.89
C TYR A 95 -13.35 -2.27 12.22
N GLU A 96 -13.68 -1.81 13.44
CA GLU A 96 -13.37 -0.47 13.92
C GLU A 96 -11.87 -0.23 14.00
N GLY A 97 -11.10 -1.26 14.41
CA GLY A 97 -9.64 -1.21 14.43
C GLY A 97 -9.04 -1.04 13.02
N ILE A 98 -9.58 -1.76 12.03
CA ILE A 98 -9.17 -1.65 10.63
C ILE A 98 -9.49 -0.25 10.09
N VAL A 99 -10.69 0.26 10.32
CA VAL A 99 -11.09 1.62 9.92
C VAL A 99 -10.17 2.66 10.57
N LEU A 100 -9.82 2.51 11.84
CA LEU A 100 -8.89 3.41 12.53
C LEU A 100 -7.47 3.37 11.92
N ILE A 101 -6.98 2.19 11.54
CA ILE A 101 -5.70 2.05 10.84
C ILE A 101 -5.75 2.80 9.51
N LEU A 102 -6.80 2.59 8.70
CA LEU A 102 -6.97 3.25 7.41
C LEU A 102 -7.07 4.78 7.56
N GLN A 103 -7.84 5.26 8.53
CA GLN A 103 -7.97 6.70 8.82
C GLN A 103 -6.60 7.32 9.14
N ARG A 104 -5.86 6.74 10.09
CA ARG A 104 -4.52 7.22 10.47
C ARG A 104 -3.51 7.08 9.32
N GLY A 105 -3.65 6.03 8.52
CA GLY A 105 -2.87 5.83 7.31
C GLY A 105 -3.08 6.97 6.32
N LEU A 106 -4.33 7.29 6.02
CA LEU A 106 -4.71 8.36 5.10
C LEU A 106 -4.18 9.72 5.56
N GLU A 107 -4.28 10.02 6.86
CA GLU A 107 -3.71 11.25 7.45
C GLU A 107 -2.21 11.43 7.17
N LYS A 108 -1.47 10.32 6.99
CA LYS A 108 -0.02 10.31 6.75
C LYS A 108 0.38 10.16 5.29
N VAL A 109 -0.53 9.77 4.40
CA VAL A 109 -0.21 9.67 2.97
C VAL A 109 0.06 11.05 2.40
N THR A 110 1.19 11.16 1.70
CA THR A 110 1.56 12.32 0.90
C THR A 110 1.73 11.95 -0.58
N TYR A 111 1.64 12.92 -1.47
CA TYR A 111 1.93 12.75 -2.89
C TYR A 111 3.36 12.26 -3.14
N THR A 112 4.34 12.75 -2.38
CA THR A 112 5.72 12.28 -2.47
C THR A 112 5.83 10.82 -2.07
N SER A 113 5.06 10.36 -1.07
CA SER A 113 5.06 8.95 -0.69
C SER A 113 4.50 8.04 -1.80
N LEU A 114 3.66 8.55 -2.70
CA LEU A 114 3.12 7.80 -3.84
C LEU A 114 4.05 7.82 -5.07
N CYS A 115 5.06 8.70 -5.08
CA CYS A 115 6.04 8.78 -6.14
C CYS A 115 7.32 8.06 -5.73
N LEU A 116 7.60 6.89 -6.30
CA LEU A 116 8.70 6.02 -5.83
C LEU A 116 10.06 6.73 -5.67
N PRO A 117 10.54 7.57 -6.62
CA PRO A 117 11.81 8.27 -6.44
C PRO A 117 11.83 9.21 -5.24
N ASP A 118 10.70 9.87 -4.97
CA ASP A 118 10.56 10.78 -3.84
C ASP A 118 10.49 9.98 -2.53
N ASP A 119 9.67 8.92 -2.47
CA ASP A 119 9.56 8.03 -1.31
C ASP A 119 10.91 7.41 -0.91
N ILE A 120 11.69 6.91 -1.87
CA ILE A 120 13.02 6.31 -1.63
C ILE A 120 13.98 7.34 -1.03
N ARG A 121 13.98 8.57 -1.56
CA ARG A 121 14.82 9.66 -1.06
C ARG A 121 14.38 10.09 0.33
N ASP A 122 13.09 10.32 0.53
CA ASP A 122 12.52 10.84 1.78
C ASP A 122 12.71 9.83 2.94
N ARG A 123 12.73 8.52 2.66
CA ARG A 123 13.08 7.47 3.63
C ARG A 123 14.58 7.27 3.84
N GLY A 124 15.45 7.96 3.10
CA GLY A 124 16.91 7.81 3.18
C GLY A 124 17.42 6.47 2.65
N MET A 125 16.68 5.82 1.74
CA MET A 125 16.96 4.44 1.28
C MET A 125 17.69 4.38 -0.07
N ALA A 126 18.18 5.51 -0.59
CA ALA A 126 18.78 5.59 -1.92
C ALA A 126 20.08 4.80 -2.09
N HIS A 127 20.85 4.59 -1.01
CA HIS A 127 22.20 4.00 -1.08
C HIS A 127 22.36 2.67 -0.34
N ILE A 128 21.26 2.09 0.15
CA ILE A 128 21.30 0.79 0.83
C ILE A 128 21.58 -0.32 -0.19
N PRO A 129 22.59 -1.19 0.01
CA PRO A 129 22.87 -2.30 -0.89
C PRO A 129 21.76 -3.37 -0.81
N ASN A 130 21.59 -4.14 -1.89
CA ASN A 130 20.63 -5.27 -1.97
C ASN A 130 19.16 -4.86 -1.72
N TYR A 131 18.76 -3.67 -2.16
CA TYR A 131 17.39 -3.18 -2.03
C TYR A 131 16.65 -3.32 -3.36
N HIS A 132 16.38 -4.57 -3.76
CA HIS A 132 15.88 -4.92 -5.09
C HIS A 132 14.53 -4.30 -5.44
N TYR A 133 13.62 -4.12 -4.47
CA TYR A 133 12.37 -3.38 -4.67
C TYR A 133 12.61 -1.96 -5.20
N ARG A 134 13.60 -1.25 -4.65
CA ARG A 134 14.00 0.07 -5.15
C ARG A 134 14.58 -0.05 -6.54
N ASP A 135 15.56 -0.94 -6.72
CA ASP A 135 16.35 -1.00 -7.94
C ASP A 135 15.46 -1.29 -9.15
N ASP A 136 14.60 -2.31 -9.04
CA ASP A 136 13.66 -2.70 -10.10
C ASP A 136 12.53 -1.67 -10.24
N GLY A 137 12.00 -1.19 -9.11
CA GLY A 137 10.94 -0.19 -9.09
C GLY A 137 11.35 1.12 -9.77
N MET A 138 12.60 1.57 -9.59
CA MET A 138 13.12 2.80 -10.21
C MET A 138 13.25 2.65 -11.73
N ILE A 139 13.66 1.48 -12.22
CA ILE A 139 13.72 1.19 -13.67
C ILE A 139 12.31 1.22 -14.27
N LEU A 140 11.35 0.58 -13.59
CA LEU A 140 9.96 0.55 -14.05
C LEU A 140 9.30 1.93 -13.96
N TRP A 141 9.59 2.71 -12.91
CA TRP A 141 9.13 4.08 -12.77
C TRP A 141 9.58 4.96 -13.94
N GLU A 142 10.88 4.97 -14.27
CA GLU A 142 11.38 5.76 -15.39
C GLU A 142 10.85 5.27 -16.74
N SER A 143 10.63 3.96 -16.89
CA SER A 143 10.01 3.40 -18.10
C SER A 143 8.57 3.91 -18.29
N ILE A 144 7.76 3.86 -17.23
CA ILE A 144 6.39 4.39 -17.23
C ILE A 144 6.41 5.90 -17.49
N LYS A 145 7.30 6.64 -16.82
CA LYS A 145 7.45 8.09 -16.98
C LYS A 145 7.81 8.47 -18.42
N SER A 146 8.71 7.74 -19.06
CA SER A 146 9.06 7.94 -20.46
C SER A 146 7.85 7.72 -21.37
N PHE A 147 7.08 6.64 -21.14
CA PHE A 147 5.85 6.36 -21.89
C PHE A 147 4.81 7.48 -21.72
N VAL A 148 4.52 7.87 -20.47
CA VAL A 148 3.62 9.00 -20.16
C VAL A 148 4.05 10.26 -20.88
N SER A 149 5.32 10.62 -20.74
CA SER A 149 5.83 11.88 -21.25
C SER A 149 5.67 11.95 -22.77
N GLY A 150 5.84 10.84 -23.48
CA GLY A 150 5.57 10.75 -24.91
C GLY A 150 4.10 11.00 -25.27
N ILE A 151 3.15 10.41 -24.52
CA ILE A 151 1.71 10.62 -24.72
C ILE A 151 1.32 12.07 -24.38
N VAL A 152 1.76 12.58 -23.23
CA VAL A 152 1.44 13.95 -22.80
C VAL A 152 1.99 14.95 -23.80
N ALA A 153 3.24 14.83 -24.22
CA ALA A 153 3.84 15.73 -25.20
C ALA A 153 3.15 15.69 -26.57
N PHE A 154 2.52 14.57 -26.93
CA PHE A 154 1.77 14.45 -28.19
C PHE A 154 0.45 15.26 -28.16
N TYR A 155 -0.25 15.26 -27.02
CA TYR A 155 -1.56 15.93 -26.89
C TYR A 155 -1.49 17.33 -26.28
N TYR A 156 -0.48 17.61 -25.45
CA TYR A 156 -0.29 18.87 -24.74
C TYR A 156 1.08 19.45 -25.10
N GLY A 157 1.10 20.35 -26.09
CA GLY A 157 2.33 20.96 -26.60
C GLY A 157 2.95 22.03 -25.67
N GLU A 158 2.17 22.58 -24.74
CA GLU A 158 2.59 23.63 -23.82
C GLU A 158 1.79 23.59 -22.51
N ASP A 159 2.31 24.25 -21.47
CA ASP A 159 1.69 24.32 -20.14
C ASP A 159 0.30 25.00 -20.17
N ALA A 160 0.08 25.94 -21.09
CA ALA A 160 -1.21 26.57 -21.29
C ALA A 160 -2.31 25.56 -21.73
N ALA A 161 -1.93 24.53 -22.49
CA ALA A 161 -2.87 23.47 -22.88
C ALA A 161 -3.29 22.61 -21.68
N VAL A 162 -2.39 22.38 -20.71
CA VAL A 162 -2.69 21.64 -19.48
C VAL A 162 -3.56 22.46 -18.54
N SER A 163 -3.17 23.70 -18.26
CA SER A 163 -3.92 24.60 -17.38
C SER A 163 -5.29 25.01 -17.94
N GLY A 164 -5.42 25.06 -19.28
CA GLY A 164 -6.67 25.38 -19.98
C GLY A 164 -7.66 24.22 -20.14
N ASP A 165 -7.26 22.99 -19.85
CA ASP A 165 -8.09 21.80 -20.00
C ASP A 165 -9.04 21.64 -18.80
N ALA A 166 -10.28 22.10 -18.96
CA ALA A 166 -11.28 22.09 -17.90
C ALA A 166 -11.67 20.67 -17.44
N GLU A 167 -11.64 19.67 -18.32
CA GLU A 167 -11.95 18.27 -17.98
C GLU A 167 -10.82 17.67 -17.14
N LEU A 168 -9.56 17.94 -17.51
CA LEU A 168 -8.40 17.57 -16.73
C LEU A 168 -8.41 18.22 -15.34
N GLN A 169 -8.71 19.52 -15.25
CA GLN A 169 -8.75 20.20 -13.95
C GLN A 169 -9.87 19.65 -13.06
N ALA A 170 -11.04 19.36 -13.64
CA ALA A 170 -12.14 18.72 -12.92
C ALA A 170 -11.75 17.31 -12.42
N TRP A 171 -11.03 16.54 -13.24
CA TRP A 171 -10.51 15.23 -12.88
C TRP A 171 -9.57 15.25 -11.67
N VAL A 172 -8.57 16.13 -11.68
CA VAL A 172 -7.62 16.28 -10.57
C VAL A 172 -8.32 16.78 -9.31
N MET A 173 -9.26 17.74 -9.46
CA MET A 173 -10.03 18.26 -8.34
C MET A 173 -10.93 17.20 -7.70
N ASP A 174 -11.53 16.30 -8.50
CA ASP A 174 -12.35 15.18 -8.02
C ASP A 174 -11.49 14.23 -7.18
N ILE A 175 -10.29 13.87 -7.67
CA ILE A 175 -9.32 13.05 -6.93
C ILE A 175 -8.92 13.72 -5.61
N PHE A 176 -8.56 15.01 -5.64
CA PHE A 176 -8.18 15.75 -4.45
C PHE A 176 -9.31 15.80 -3.40
N THR A 177 -10.51 16.15 -3.84
CA THR A 177 -11.65 16.40 -2.96
C THR A 177 -12.22 15.10 -2.42
N ASN A 178 -12.47 14.11 -3.27
CA ASN A 178 -13.17 12.88 -2.88
C ASN A 178 -12.22 11.75 -2.51
N GLY A 179 -11.06 11.66 -3.15
CA GLY A 179 -10.06 10.64 -2.82
C GLY A 179 -9.17 11.02 -1.64
N PHE A 180 -8.72 12.27 -1.58
CA PHE A 180 -7.84 12.78 -0.53
C PHE A 180 -8.54 13.71 0.46
N LEU A 181 -9.88 13.79 0.41
CA LEU A 181 -10.72 14.54 1.36
C LEU A 181 -10.39 16.03 1.42
N GLY A 182 -9.92 16.61 0.30
CA GLY A 182 -9.52 18.03 0.21
C GLY A 182 -8.35 18.40 1.13
N ARG A 183 -7.58 17.40 1.58
CA ARG A 183 -6.53 17.60 2.57
C ARG A 183 -5.27 18.17 1.93
N THR A 184 -5.04 19.47 2.10
CA THR A 184 -3.86 20.17 1.61
C THR A 184 -2.55 19.59 2.14
N SER A 185 -2.53 19.07 3.37
CA SER A 185 -1.34 18.42 3.95
C SER A 185 -0.91 17.13 3.25
N SER A 186 -1.75 16.55 2.39
CA SER A 186 -1.35 15.41 1.53
C SER A 186 -0.38 15.84 0.42
N GLY A 187 -0.36 17.12 0.03
CA GLY A 187 0.44 17.61 -1.09
C GLY A 187 0.05 17.03 -2.46
N ILE A 188 -1.06 16.29 -2.56
CA ILE A 188 -1.62 15.89 -3.85
C ILE A 188 -2.15 17.15 -4.55
N PRO A 189 -1.90 17.34 -5.85
CA PRO A 189 -2.36 18.54 -6.55
C PRO A 189 -3.89 18.60 -6.58
N SER A 190 -4.44 19.80 -6.37
CA SER A 190 -5.85 20.12 -6.66
C SER A 190 -6.05 20.64 -8.09
N SER A 191 -4.95 20.99 -8.78
CA SER A 191 -4.89 21.41 -10.17
C SER A 191 -3.51 21.10 -10.73
N LEU A 192 -3.40 20.99 -12.06
CA LEU A 192 -2.13 20.79 -12.76
C LEU A 192 -1.91 21.95 -13.71
N GLN A 193 -0.73 22.57 -13.66
CA GLN A 193 -0.42 23.77 -14.43
C GLN A 193 0.54 23.48 -15.57
N THR A 194 1.38 22.44 -15.45
CA THR A 194 2.45 22.18 -16.42
C THR A 194 2.40 20.76 -16.99
N VAL A 195 2.98 20.61 -18.18
CA VAL A 195 3.21 19.31 -18.83
C VAL A 195 4.04 18.38 -17.94
N ALA A 196 5.01 18.93 -17.21
CA ALA A 196 5.85 18.17 -16.29
C ALA A 196 5.06 17.64 -15.08
N GLU A 197 4.19 18.48 -14.50
CA GLU A 197 3.31 18.07 -13.39
C GLU A 197 2.33 16.99 -13.84
N LEU A 198 1.69 17.16 -15.00
CA LEU A 198 0.79 16.16 -15.57
C LEU A 198 1.52 14.83 -15.82
N SER A 199 2.72 14.89 -16.40
CA SER A 199 3.51 13.68 -16.65
C SER A 199 3.88 12.96 -15.34
N LYS A 200 4.28 13.70 -14.30
CA LYS A 200 4.58 13.10 -13.00
C LYS A 200 3.33 12.48 -12.36
N PHE A 201 2.20 13.17 -12.42
CA PHE A 201 0.95 12.71 -11.82
C PHE A 201 0.43 11.43 -12.49
N LEU A 202 0.42 11.38 -13.82
CA LEU A 202 0.02 10.18 -14.56
C LEU A 202 1.00 9.02 -14.37
N THR A 203 2.30 9.30 -14.21
CA THR A 203 3.30 8.28 -13.84
C THR A 203 2.95 7.66 -12.49
N MET A 204 2.62 8.49 -11.50
CA MET A 204 2.20 8.02 -10.17
C MET A 204 0.95 7.16 -10.23
N VAL A 205 -0.08 7.59 -10.98
CA VAL A 205 -1.33 6.83 -11.15
C VAL A 205 -1.04 5.46 -11.78
N MET A 206 -0.30 5.42 -12.90
CA MET A 206 0.05 4.16 -13.55
C MET A 206 0.88 3.23 -12.69
N PHE A 207 1.92 3.77 -12.04
CA PHE A 207 2.80 2.99 -11.20
C PHE A 207 2.03 2.38 -10.03
N THR A 208 1.16 3.16 -9.39
CA THR A 208 0.28 2.71 -8.30
C THR A 208 -0.59 1.53 -8.74
N CYS A 209 -1.29 1.67 -9.87
CA CYS A 209 -2.24 0.67 -10.36
C CYS A 209 -1.60 -0.57 -11.01
N SER A 210 -0.28 -0.58 -11.20
CA SER A 210 0.43 -1.69 -11.85
C SER A 210 1.58 -2.21 -10.99
N VAL A 211 2.74 -1.56 -11.07
CA VAL A 211 4.00 -2.00 -10.46
C VAL A 211 3.88 -2.08 -8.95
N GLN A 212 3.32 -1.04 -8.30
CA GLN A 212 3.19 -1.02 -6.85
C GLN A 212 2.27 -2.14 -6.37
N HIS A 213 1.09 -2.30 -6.97
CA HIS A 213 0.19 -3.41 -6.67
C HIS A 213 0.87 -4.76 -6.84
N ALA A 214 1.51 -5.00 -7.99
CA ALA A 214 2.20 -6.26 -8.26
C ALA A 214 3.30 -6.56 -7.22
N ALA A 215 4.08 -5.55 -6.83
CA ALA A 215 5.18 -5.68 -5.87
C ALA A 215 4.70 -6.05 -4.46
N VAL A 216 3.50 -5.60 -4.06
CA VAL A 216 2.96 -5.82 -2.71
C VAL A 216 1.94 -6.95 -2.65
N ASN A 217 1.41 -7.39 -3.79
CA ASN A 217 0.39 -8.44 -3.88
C ASN A 217 0.97 -9.83 -4.19
N ASN A 218 1.85 -9.94 -5.19
CA ASN A 218 2.23 -11.25 -5.76
C ASN A 218 3.04 -12.14 -4.80
N GLY A 219 3.79 -11.54 -3.86
CA GLY A 219 4.60 -12.26 -2.88
C GLY A 219 3.86 -12.62 -1.58
N GLN A 220 2.55 -12.36 -1.49
CA GLN A 220 1.78 -12.58 -0.26
C GLN A 220 1.81 -14.05 0.18
N TYR A 221 1.61 -15.00 -0.74
CA TYR A 221 1.71 -16.42 -0.43
C TYR A 221 3.15 -16.83 -0.12
N ASP A 222 4.13 -16.42 -0.94
CA ASP A 222 5.53 -16.82 -0.76
C ASP A 222 6.09 -16.42 0.62
N LEU A 223 5.71 -15.24 1.11
CA LEU A 223 6.15 -14.73 2.41
C LEU A 223 5.22 -15.13 3.56
N GLY A 224 3.92 -15.29 3.30
CA GLY A 224 2.90 -15.52 4.33
C GLY A 224 2.50 -16.98 4.52
N ALA A 225 2.87 -17.90 3.62
CA ALA A 225 2.52 -19.32 3.71
C ALA A 225 3.13 -19.98 4.96
N PHE A 226 4.33 -19.54 5.37
CA PHE A 226 4.89 -19.92 6.67
C PHE A 226 4.34 -18.98 7.75
N LEU A 227 3.23 -19.38 8.38
CA LEU A 227 2.45 -18.54 9.30
C LEU A 227 3.27 -17.82 10.39
N PRO A 228 4.26 -18.43 11.07
CA PRO A 228 5.07 -17.71 12.07
C PRO A 228 5.83 -16.49 11.50
N ASN A 229 6.00 -16.39 10.18
CA ASN A 229 6.56 -15.24 9.48
C ASN A 229 5.53 -14.15 9.14
N ALA A 230 4.23 -14.40 9.19
CA ALA A 230 3.19 -13.39 8.94
C ALA A 230 1.90 -13.72 9.70
N PRO A 231 1.92 -13.80 11.05
CA PRO A 231 0.74 -14.14 11.83
C PRO A 231 -0.33 -13.04 11.69
N SER A 232 -1.56 -13.42 11.36
CA SER A 232 -2.70 -12.50 11.18
C SER A 232 -3.40 -12.11 12.48
N SER A 233 -3.07 -12.78 13.58
CA SER A 233 -3.57 -12.54 14.93
C SER A 233 -2.56 -13.05 15.96
N MET A 234 -2.75 -12.66 17.22
CA MET A 234 -1.96 -13.15 18.35
C MET A 234 -2.92 -13.38 19.52
N ARG A 235 -2.88 -14.55 20.16
CA ARG A 235 -3.83 -14.97 21.21
C ARG A 235 -3.42 -14.60 22.63
N HIS A 236 -2.16 -14.20 22.81
CA HIS A 236 -1.65 -13.67 24.07
C HIS A 236 -1.17 -12.22 23.88
N PRO A 237 -1.05 -11.42 24.96
CA PRO A 237 -0.46 -10.09 24.87
C PRO A 237 1.06 -10.14 24.62
N PRO A 238 1.69 -9.04 24.17
CA PRO A 238 3.14 -8.96 24.08
C PRO A 238 3.83 -9.24 25.42
N PRO A 239 4.99 -9.93 25.43
CA PRO A 239 5.71 -10.24 26.66
C PRO A 239 6.15 -8.97 27.39
N THR A 240 5.82 -8.88 28.68
CA THR A 240 6.14 -7.72 29.54
C THR A 240 7.43 -7.87 30.33
N VAL A 241 8.03 -9.07 30.32
CA VAL A 241 9.30 -9.41 30.99
C VAL A 241 10.11 -10.37 30.12
N LYS A 242 11.44 -10.35 30.30
CA LYS A 242 12.35 -11.32 29.69
C LYS A 242 12.46 -12.61 30.52
N GLY A 243 12.95 -13.68 29.91
CA GLY A 243 13.26 -14.97 30.52
C GLY A 243 12.05 -15.87 30.78
N LYS A 244 10.90 -15.56 30.17
CA LYS A 244 9.64 -16.30 30.41
C LYS A 244 9.03 -16.91 29.16
N ALA A 245 9.51 -16.58 27.95
CA ALA A 245 9.04 -17.26 26.75
C ALA A 245 9.66 -18.66 26.63
N PHE A 246 8.87 -19.61 26.15
CA PHE A 246 9.25 -20.99 25.85
C PHE A 246 8.38 -21.49 24.70
N LEU A 247 8.74 -22.64 24.09
CA LEU A 247 8.08 -23.16 22.89
C LEU A 247 6.55 -23.21 23.00
N GLN A 248 6.00 -23.80 24.07
CA GLN A 248 4.55 -23.93 24.19
C GLN A 248 3.86 -22.55 24.31
N HIS A 249 4.41 -21.63 25.10
CA HIS A 249 3.90 -20.25 25.16
C HIS A 249 3.93 -19.56 23.78
N PHE A 250 4.97 -19.79 22.97
CA PHE A 250 5.04 -19.28 21.61
C PHE A 250 3.91 -19.86 20.72
N LEU A 251 3.71 -21.18 20.74
CA LEU A 251 2.64 -21.85 19.98
C LEU A 251 1.25 -21.41 20.45
N ASP A 252 1.06 -21.23 21.75
CA ASP A 252 -0.20 -20.74 22.34
C ASP A 252 -0.47 -19.28 21.96
N THR A 253 0.58 -18.49 21.68
CA THR A 253 0.44 -17.11 21.23
C THR A 253 0.05 -17.01 19.75
N LEU A 254 0.49 -17.94 18.90
CA LEU A 254 0.18 -17.93 17.47
C LEU A 254 -1.32 -18.18 17.21
N PRO A 255 -1.84 -17.78 16.03
CA PRO A 255 -3.20 -18.07 15.58
C PRO A 255 -3.58 -19.56 15.67
N GLU A 256 -4.87 -19.83 15.86
CA GLU A 256 -5.43 -21.17 15.76
C GLU A 256 -5.44 -21.70 14.32
N VAL A 257 -5.66 -23.01 14.18
CA VAL A 257 -5.59 -23.72 12.89
C VAL A 257 -6.63 -23.19 11.90
N ASP A 258 -7.85 -22.91 12.36
CA ASP A 258 -8.94 -22.37 11.55
C ASP A 258 -8.63 -20.96 11.02
N THR A 259 -8.13 -20.10 11.90
CA THR A 259 -7.67 -18.74 11.62
C THR A 259 -6.53 -18.76 10.61
N THR A 260 -5.57 -19.67 10.82
CA THR A 260 -4.44 -19.87 9.91
C THR A 260 -4.91 -20.34 8.54
N ALA A 261 -5.81 -21.33 8.48
CA ALA A 261 -6.32 -21.88 7.23
C ALA A 261 -7.07 -20.82 6.41
N ASN A 262 -7.92 -20.02 7.04
CA ASN A 262 -8.67 -18.94 6.38
C ASN A 262 -7.73 -17.91 5.74
N ILE A 263 -6.69 -17.50 6.45
CA ILE A 263 -5.71 -16.54 5.93
C ILE A 263 -4.86 -17.16 4.82
N LEU A 264 -4.46 -18.43 4.92
CA LEU A 264 -3.75 -19.10 3.84
C LEU A 264 -4.58 -19.15 2.55
N VAL A 265 -5.88 -19.46 2.65
CA VAL A 265 -6.78 -19.41 1.49
C VAL A 265 -6.81 -18.01 0.88
N ALA A 266 -6.94 -16.96 1.70
CA ALA A 266 -6.92 -15.59 1.21
C ALA A 266 -5.61 -15.24 0.51
N LEU A 267 -4.45 -15.58 1.08
CA LEU A 267 -3.14 -15.30 0.49
C LEU A 267 -2.94 -16.07 -0.84
N ILE A 268 -3.41 -17.32 -0.93
CA ILE A 268 -3.39 -18.10 -2.19
C ILE A 268 -4.21 -17.38 -3.26
N LEU A 269 -5.46 -17.02 -2.94
CA LEU A 269 -6.37 -16.39 -3.90
C LEU A 269 -5.85 -15.04 -4.38
N LEU A 270 -5.36 -14.19 -3.46
CA LEU A 270 -4.82 -12.88 -3.78
C LEU A 270 -3.50 -12.96 -4.57
N SER A 271 -2.67 -13.97 -4.32
CA SER A 271 -1.40 -14.15 -5.06
C SER A 271 -1.59 -14.85 -6.40
N SER A 272 -2.73 -15.49 -6.61
CA SER A 272 -3.03 -16.20 -7.86
C SER A 272 -3.30 -15.21 -8.99
N ARG A 273 -2.81 -15.54 -10.18
CA ARG A 273 -3.24 -14.87 -11.42
C ARG A 273 -4.31 -15.72 -12.07
N LEU A 274 -5.42 -15.11 -12.47
CA LEU A 274 -6.35 -15.76 -13.38
C LEU A 274 -5.56 -16.13 -14.64
N LYS A 275 -5.68 -17.37 -15.09
CA LYS A 275 -5.14 -17.75 -16.40
C LYS A 275 -5.98 -17.03 -17.43
N ASP A 276 -5.31 -16.24 -18.27
CA ASP A 276 -5.90 -15.64 -19.47
C ASP A 276 -6.55 -16.71 -20.38
#